data_AF-A0A8J2KVS9-F1
#
_entry.id   AF-A0A8J2KVS9-F1
#
_cell.length_a   1.000
_cell.length_b   1.000
_cell.length_c   1.000
_cell.angle_alpha   90.00
_cell.angle_beta   90.00
_cell.angle_gamma   90.00
#
_symmetry.space_group_name_H-M   'P 1'
#
loop_
_entity.id
_entity.type
_entity.pdbx_description
1 polymer ?
#
loop_
_entity_poly.entity_id
_entity_poly.type
_entity_poly.pdbx_seq_one_letter_code
_entity_poly.pdbx_strand_id
1 'polypeptide(L)'
;ETPVGHVDGHLTAKENIADNGGLRQAFLSYRNWVRENNNNQEEARLPGLEHLSPDQLFFLGYANLWCQNVRPEALQMQLLTDEHSPSEFRTVGPSMNFDAFAQTWNCPKGSPMNPEKKCVLW
;
A
#
# COMPACT_ATOMS: atom_id res chain seq x y z
N GLU A 1 23.75 -6.71 10.54
CA GLU A 1 23.47 -7.68 9.45
C GLU A 1 22.03 -8.14 9.61
N THR A 2 21.26 -8.19 8.52
CA THR A 2 19.86 -8.65 8.53
C THR A 2 19.84 -10.17 8.72
N PRO A 3 19.03 -10.73 9.65
CA PRO A 3 18.95 -12.17 9.83
C PRO A 3 18.43 -12.88 8.57
N VAL A 4 18.99 -14.05 8.26
CA VAL A 4 18.52 -14.91 7.16
C VAL A 4 17.01 -15.14 7.31
N GLY A 5 16.26 -14.94 6.23
CA GLY A 5 14.80 -15.07 6.21
C GLY A 5 14.01 -13.79 6.58
N HIS A 6 14.68 -12.67 6.82
CA HIS A 6 14.05 -11.36 7.00
C HIS A 6 14.33 -10.44 5.80
N VAL A 7 13.42 -9.50 5.53
CA VAL A 7 13.62 -8.46 4.52
C VAL A 7 14.72 -7.50 4.99
N ASP A 8 15.69 -7.24 4.12
CA ASP A 8 16.73 -6.23 4.37
C ASP A 8 16.20 -4.82 4.05
N GLY A 9 15.92 -4.05 5.10
CA GLY A 9 15.40 -2.70 4.98
C GLY A 9 16.40 -1.68 4.42
N HIS A 10 17.71 -1.96 4.44
CA HIS A 10 18.71 -1.10 3.81
C HIS A 10 18.80 -1.34 2.31
N LEU A 11 18.80 -2.62 1.90
CA LEU A 11 18.77 -3.01 0.49
C LEU A 11 17.52 -2.47 -0.21
N THR A 12 16.36 -2.66 0.42
CA THR A 12 15.05 -2.31 -0.18
C THR A 12 14.62 -0.86 0.02
N ALA A 13 15.44 -0.04 0.69
CA ALA A 13 15.03 1.29 1.16
C ALA A 13 14.52 2.20 0.04
N LYS A 14 15.20 2.22 -1.11
CA LYS A 14 14.85 3.12 -2.22
C LYS A 14 13.48 2.80 -2.79
N GLU A 15 13.22 1.53 -3.06
CA GLU A 15 11.93 1.08 -3.61
C GLU A 15 10.81 1.17 -2.57
N ASN A 16 11.11 0.91 -1.30
CA ASN A 16 10.13 1.14 -0.22
C ASN A 16 9.74 2.63 -0.12
N ILE A 17 10.68 3.56 -0.28
CA ILE A 17 10.40 5.01 -0.34
C ILE A 17 9.53 5.32 -1.57
N ALA A 18 9.86 4.74 -2.73
CA ALA A 18 9.09 4.93 -3.96
C ALA A 18 7.65 4.43 -3.81
N ASP A 19 7.42 3.27 -3.21
CA ASP A 19 6.08 2.72 -2.99
C ASP A 19 5.25 3.59 -2.04
N ASN A 20 5.84 4.05 -0.93
CA ASN A 20 5.17 4.93 0.04
C ASN A 20 4.77 6.25 -0.63
N GLY A 21 5.70 6.89 -1.36
CA GLY A 21 5.44 8.14 -2.07
C GLY A 21 4.42 7.96 -3.20
N GLY A 22 4.57 6.92 -4.01
CA GLY A 22 3.71 6.64 -5.16
C GLY A 22 2.27 6.39 -4.75
N LEU A 23 2.02 5.54 -3.74
CA LEU A 23 0.67 5.28 -3.23
C LEU A 23 0.00 6.57 -2.74
N ARG A 24 0.73 7.38 -1.97
CA ARG A 24 0.21 8.64 -1.44
C ARG A 24 -0.13 9.63 -2.55
N GLN A 25 0.80 9.87 -3.46
CA GLN A 25 0.59 10.83 -4.56
C GLN A 25 -0.54 10.38 -5.48
N ALA A 26 -0.64 9.08 -5.77
CA ALA A 26 -1.74 8.53 -6.57
C ALA A 26 -3.10 8.75 -5.89
N PHE A 27 -3.23 8.45 -4.59
CA PHE A 27 -4.49 8.65 -3.88
C PHE A 27 -4.87 10.13 -3.76
N LEU A 28 -3.92 11.00 -3.43
CA LEU A 28 -4.17 12.44 -3.35
C LEU A 28 -4.59 13.01 -4.71
N SER A 29 -3.95 12.57 -5.79
CA SER A 29 -4.30 12.98 -7.15
C SER A 29 -5.70 12.50 -7.53
N TYR A 30 -6.06 11.26 -7.17
CA TYR A 30 -7.40 10.73 -7.35
C TYR A 30 -8.45 11.57 -6.62
N ARG A 31 -8.25 11.87 -5.33
CA ARG A 31 -9.17 12.71 -4.54
C ARG A 31 -9.25 14.14 -5.05
N ASN A 32 -8.17 14.69 -5.61
CA ASN A 32 -8.19 15.99 -6.26
C ASN A 32 -9.02 15.96 -7.55
N TRP A 33 -8.85 14.92 -8.37
CA TRP A 33 -9.66 14.73 -9.58
C TRP A 33 -11.16 14.61 -9.25
N VAL A 34 -11.55 13.85 -8.24
CA VAL A 34 -12.96 13.76 -7.79
C VAL A 34 -13.51 15.15 -7.40
N ARG A 35 -12.69 15.96 -6.73
CA ARG A 35 -13.07 17.31 -6.32
C ARG A 35 -13.24 18.26 -7.50
N GLU A 36 -12.29 18.26 -8.43
CA GLU A 36 -12.21 19.22 -9.53
C GLU A 36 -13.06 18.82 -10.73
N ASN A 37 -13.08 17.54 -11.08
CA ASN A 37 -13.74 17.01 -12.28
C ASN A 37 -15.12 16.42 -12.01
N ASN A 38 -15.40 15.97 -10.79
CA ASN A 38 -16.71 15.41 -10.41
C ASN A 38 -17.49 16.32 -9.45
N ASN A 39 -17.16 17.62 -9.39
CA ASN A 39 -17.80 18.61 -8.50
C ASN A 39 -17.89 18.13 -7.04
N ASN A 40 -16.84 17.43 -6.58
CA ASN A 40 -16.78 16.85 -5.23
C ASN A 40 -17.92 15.85 -4.93
N GLN A 41 -18.53 15.26 -5.97
CA GLN A 41 -19.42 14.11 -5.87
C GLN A 41 -18.59 12.84 -5.94
N GLU A 42 -18.95 11.82 -5.17
CA GLU A 42 -18.32 10.51 -5.28
C GLU A 42 -18.73 9.81 -6.58
N GLU A 43 -17.84 8.97 -7.09
CA GLU A 43 -18.15 8.12 -8.24
C GLU A 43 -19.23 7.08 -7.92
N ALA A 44 -19.92 6.62 -8.96
CA ALA A 44 -20.84 5.51 -8.83
C ALA A 44 -20.11 4.26 -8.32
N ARG A 45 -20.76 3.52 -7.42
CA ARG A 45 -20.20 2.28 -6.90
C ARG A 45 -20.16 1.21 -7.99
N LEU A 46 -19.15 0.35 -7.94
CA LEU A 46 -18.96 -0.70 -8.92
C LEU A 46 -20.05 -1.80 -8.76
N PRO A 47 -20.72 -2.22 -9.85
CA PRO A 47 -21.68 -3.31 -9.80
C PRO A 47 -21.08 -4.61 -9.25
N GLY A 48 -21.76 -5.26 -8.31
CA GLY A 48 -21.28 -6.45 -7.59
C GLY A 48 -20.33 -6.17 -6.42
N LEU A 49 -19.87 -4.93 -6.24
CA LEU A 49 -19.05 -4.47 -5.12
C LEU A 49 -19.64 -3.20 -4.48
N GLU A 50 -20.96 -3.04 -4.50
CA GLU A 50 -21.65 -1.83 -4.03
C GLU A 50 -21.47 -1.57 -2.53
N HIS A 51 -21.02 -2.57 -1.77
CA HIS A 51 -20.66 -2.42 -0.36
C HIS A 51 -19.33 -1.68 -0.16
N LEU A 52 -18.50 -1.54 -1.20
CA LEU A 52 -17.23 -0.82 -1.18
C LEU A 52 -17.39 0.61 -1.72
N SER A 53 -16.76 1.57 -1.04
CA SER A 53 -16.65 2.94 -1.56
C SER A 53 -15.58 3.02 -2.67
N PRO A 54 -15.60 4.07 -3.51
CA PRO A 54 -14.52 4.30 -4.49
C PRO A 54 -13.12 4.35 -3.85
N ASP A 55 -12.98 4.99 -2.68
CA ASP A 55 -11.71 5.00 -1.93
C ASP A 55 -11.28 3.61 -1.44
N GLN A 56 -12.23 2.77 -0.99
CA GLN A 56 -11.94 1.37 -0.63
C GLN A 56 -11.50 0.59 -1.86
N LEU A 57 -12.15 0.81 -3.01
CA LEU A 57 -11.79 0.19 -4.28
C LEU A 57 -10.41 0.64 -4.78
N PHE A 58 -10.01 1.90 -4.56
CA PHE A 58 -8.66 2.36 -4.87
C PHE A 58 -7.60 1.52 -4.14
N PHE A 59 -7.74 1.37 -2.82
CA PHE A 59 -6.77 0.61 -2.03
C PHE A 59 -6.85 -0.89 -2.29
N LEU A 60 -8.04 -1.42 -2.55
CA LEU A 60 -8.20 -2.82 -2.99
C LEU A 60 -7.52 -3.07 -4.34
N GLY A 61 -7.67 -2.15 -5.29
CA GLY A 61 -6.99 -2.20 -6.59
C GLY A 61 -5.47 -2.14 -6.45
N TYR A 62 -4.97 -1.27 -5.58
CA TYR A 62 -3.54 -1.21 -5.25
C TYR A 62 -3.02 -2.54 -4.66
N ALA A 63 -3.73 -3.13 -3.70
CA ALA A 63 -3.34 -4.41 -3.12
C ALA A 63 -3.37 -5.54 -4.17
N ASN A 64 -4.37 -5.55 -5.05
CA ASN A 64 -4.49 -6.55 -6.11
C ASN A 64 -3.34 -6.51 -7.12
N LEU A 65 -2.68 -5.36 -7.32
CA LEU A 65 -1.50 -5.24 -8.17
C LEU A 65 -0.35 -6.15 -7.70
N TRP A 66 -0.27 -6.37 -6.39
CA TRP A 66 0.81 -7.12 -5.74
C TRP A 66 0.42 -8.56 -5.39
N CYS A 67 -0.77 -9.02 -5.78
CA CYS A 67 -1.19 -10.39 -5.57
C CYS A 67 -0.26 -11.36 -6.31
N GLN A 68 0.52 -12.12 -5.54
CA GLN A 68 1.50 -13.05 -6.09
C GLN A 68 1.63 -14.28 -5.19
N ASN A 69 1.93 -15.43 -5.81
CA ASN A 69 2.38 -16.63 -5.12
C ASN A 69 3.80 -16.98 -5.60
N VAL A 70 4.74 -17.16 -4.67
CA VAL A 70 6.17 -17.33 -4.95
C VAL A 70 6.66 -18.64 -4.34
N ARG A 71 7.51 -19.37 -5.08
CA ARG A 71 8.13 -20.59 -4.56
C ARG A 71 9.13 -20.24 -3.44
N PRO A 72 9.25 -21.05 -2.37
CA PRO A 72 10.14 -20.76 -1.26
C PRO A 72 11.60 -20.47 -1.69
N GLU A 73 12.11 -21.20 -2.67
CA GLU A 73 13.48 -21.04 -3.17
C GLU A 73 13.66 -19.70 -3.90
N ALA A 74 12.65 -19.28 -4.66
CA ALA A 74 12.64 -17.99 -5.34
C ALA A 74 12.53 -16.84 -4.33
N LEU A 75 11.71 -17.00 -3.27
CA LEU A 75 11.61 -16.01 -2.20
C LEU A 75 12.94 -15.86 -1.44
N GLN A 76 13.63 -16.97 -1.16
CA GLN A 76 14.96 -16.91 -0.52
C GLN A 76 15.97 -16.15 -1.37
N MET A 77 16.00 -16.40 -2.68
CA MET A 77 16.84 -15.64 -3.59
C MET A 77 16.45 -14.16 -3.59
N GLN A 78 15.15 -13.87 -3.69
CA GLN A 78 14.64 -12.50 -3.70
C GLN A 78 15.12 -11.71 -2.47
N LEU A 79 14.99 -12.30 -1.28
CA LEU A 79 15.42 -11.66 -0.02
C LEU A 79 16.90 -11.31 0.02
N LEU A 80 17.75 -11.96 -0.78
CA LEU A 80 19.19 -11.76 -0.79
C LEU A 80 19.66 -10.77 -1.87
N THR A 81 18.92 -10.62 -2.97
CA THR A 81 19.44 -9.92 -4.16
C THR A 81 18.50 -8.89 -4.77
N ASP A 82 17.19 -8.99 -4.50
CA ASP A 82 16.21 -8.06 -5.09
C ASP A 82 16.16 -6.77 -4.27
N GLU A 83 16.18 -5.63 -4.96
CA GLU A 83 16.02 -4.31 -4.33
C GLU A 83 14.57 -4.01 -3.97
N HIS A 84 13.63 -4.85 -4.41
CA HIS A 84 12.23 -4.75 -4.04
C HIS A 84 11.90 -5.67 -2.86
N SER A 85 11.13 -5.15 -1.90
CA SER A 85 10.52 -5.99 -0.87
C SER A 85 9.58 -7.03 -1.51
N PRO A 86 9.38 -8.20 -0.90
CA PRO A 86 8.35 -9.14 -1.34
C PRO A 86 6.97 -8.48 -1.41
N SER A 87 6.15 -8.92 -2.36
CA SER A 87 4.89 -8.25 -2.75
C SER A 87 3.90 -8.04 -1.60
N GLU A 88 3.86 -8.94 -0.62
CA GLU A 88 3.08 -8.77 0.61
C GLU A 88 3.50 -7.50 1.38
N PHE A 89 4.81 -7.29 1.56
CA PHE A 89 5.35 -6.12 2.26
C PHE A 89 5.24 -4.85 1.44
N ARG A 90 5.28 -4.93 0.10
CA ARG A 90 4.96 -3.80 -0.79
C ARG A 90 3.50 -3.38 -0.70
N THR A 91 2.60 -4.29 -0.32
CA THR A 91 1.20 -3.95 -0.05
C THR A 91 1.03 -3.37 1.36
N VAL A 92 1.55 -4.06 2.37
CA VAL A 92 1.32 -3.76 3.79
C VAL A 92 2.06 -2.50 4.24
N GLY A 93 3.34 -2.37 3.90
CA GLY A 93 4.21 -1.29 4.39
C GLY A 93 3.72 0.11 4.01
N PRO A 94 3.54 0.41 2.71
CA PRO A 94 2.97 1.69 2.27
C PRO A 94 1.58 1.96 2.85
N SER A 95 0.71 0.95 2.89
CA SER A 95 -0.66 1.10 3.40
C SER A 95 -0.70 1.43 4.90
N MET A 96 0.09 0.73 5.73
CA MET A 96 0.12 0.99 7.18
C MET A 96 0.71 2.36 7.53
N ASN A 97 1.62 2.88 6.70
CA ASN A 97 2.20 4.22 6.86
C ASN A 97 1.25 5.35 6.43
N PHE A 98 0.12 5.04 5.76
CA PHE A 98 -0.76 6.04 5.20
C PHE A 98 -2.05 6.19 6.01
N ASP A 99 -2.26 7.37 6.59
CA ASP A 99 -3.47 7.65 7.39
C ASP A 99 -4.76 7.54 6.58
N ALA A 100 -4.74 7.90 5.29
CA ALA A 100 -5.92 7.77 4.44
C ALA A 100 -6.37 6.30 4.32
N PHE A 101 -5.44 5.36 4.21
CA PHE A 101 -5.77 3.93 4.20
C PHE A 101 -6.48 3.54 5.51
N ALA A 102 -5.90 3.91 6.65
CA ALA A 102 -6.46 3.59 7.95
C ALA A 102 -7.85 4.21 8.16
N GLN A 103 -8.09 5.42 7.66
CA GLN A 103 -9.39 6.08 7.69
C GLN A 103 -10.40 5.38 6.78
N THR A 104 -10.02 5.06 5.54
CA THR A 104 -10.88 4.39 4.55
C THR A 104 -11.40 3.03 5.04
N TRP A 105 -10.58 2.30 5.80
CA TRP A 105 -10.93 0.99 6.36
C TRP A 105 -11.31 1.02 7.84
N ASN A 106 -11.41 2.20 8.45
CA ASN A 106 -11.69 2.37 9.88
C ASN A 106 -10.78 1.52 10.79
N CYS A 107 -9.48 1.45 10.47
CA CYS A 107 -8.52 0.67 11.23
C CYS A 107 -8.29 1.30 12.62
N PRO A 108 -8.47 0.56 13.73
CA PRO A 108 -8.21 1.07 15.07
C PRO A 108 -6.77 1.52 15.25
N LYS A 109 -6.53 2.62 15.96
CA LYS A 109 -5.17 3.09 16.27
C LYS A 109 -4.41 2.00 17.04
N GLY A 110 -3.18 1.73 16.63
CA GLY A 110 -2.32 0.67 17.19
C GLY A 110 -2.56 -0.72 16.60
N SER A 111 -3.55 -0.89 15.71
CA SER A 111 -3.71 -2.14 14.95
C SER A 111 -2.54 -2.33 13.97
N PRO A 112 -2.29 -3.56 13.48
CA PRO A 112 -1.19 -3.83 12.54
C PRO A 112 -1.18 -2.90 11.31
N MET A 113 -2.36 -2.57 10.78
CA MET A 113 -2.52 -1.68 9.62
C MET A 113 -2.68 -0.19 9.98
N ASN A 114 -2.62 0.16 11.27
CA ASN A 114 -2.64 1.55 11.72
C ASN A 114 -1.70 1.74 12.94
N PRO A 115 -0.39 1.52 12.77
CA PRO A 115 0.59 1.71 13.82
C PRO A 115 0.64 3.18 14.27
N GLU A 116 1.00 3.42 15.54
CA GLU A 116 1.13 4.80 16.04
C GLU A 116 2.31 5.55 15.41
N LYS A 117 3.39 4.83 15.11
CA LYS A 117 4.57 5.36 14.43
C LYS A 117 4.48 4.98 12.97
N LYS A 118 4.35 5.98 12.11
CA LYS A 118 4.31 5.83 10.66
C LYS A 118 5.55 6.46 10.05
N CYS A 119 6.12 5.78 9.07
CA CYS A 119 7.20 6.34 8.26
C CYS A 119 6.56 7.24 7.20
N VAL A 120 6.54 8.54 7.46
CA VAL A 120 6.00 9.52 6.52
C VAL A 120 7.16 10.24 5.87
N LEU A 121 7.37 9.96 4.59
CA LEU A 121 8.22 10.74 3.73
C LEU A 121 7.35 11.78 2.98
N TRP A 122 7.76 12.15 1.76
CA TRP A 122 7.11 13.08 0.85
C TRP A 122 5.57 13.10 0.90
#